data_AF-Q2W988-F1
#
_entry.id   AF-Q2W988-F1
#
_cell.length_a   1.000
_cell.length_b   1.000
_cell.length_c   1.000
_cell.angle_alpha   90.00
_cell.angle_beta   90.00
_cell.angle_gamma   90.00
#
_symmetry.space_group_name_H-M   'P 1'
#
loop_
_entity.id
_entity.type
_entity.pdbx_description
1 polymer ?
#
loop_
_entity_poly.entity_id
_entity_poly.type
_entity_poly.pdbx_seq_one_letter_code
_entity_poly.pdbx_strand_id
1 'polypeptide(L)'
;MIIASAAAEMQSGGIPVSSPQFPERPVSAMIVAQATPRRRSATGTMGGCMSDGSEGTATLPANNRAALRQVVRAARKAALATSLAGGRDNHPYVSLVTLAFDHDLSPILLLSRLADHTRNLLADGRAALLLDGTDGLANPQTGPRVTLTGRVAEDGDPRLRRRFLARHPGAELYAGFGDFAIWRMTVERAHFVGGFGRAVWFDAPLVPEDEAAFVAAAEEGALVEINDAHAALVAALAAQAGGDGAMAWRLAGIDPDGCELGAGEAVLRLAFDSAPDRSCSPLSWLQSLVASQSK
;
A
#
# COMPACT_ATOMS: atom_id res chain seq x y z
N MET A 1 64.11 16.76 -40.85
CA MET A 1 64.76 15.82 -41.78
C MET A 1 65.10 14.56 -40.98
N ILE A 2 64.40 13.45 -41.27
CA ILE A 2 64.70 12.02 -40.97
C ILE A 2 64.73 11.64 -39.46
N ILE A 3 63.64 11.18 -38.84
CA ILE A 3 63.06 9.80 -38.77
C ILE A 3 64.03 8.73 -38.24
N ALA A 4 63.74 8.15 -37.06
CA ALA A 4 63.93 6.72 -36.79
C ALA A 4 62.98 6.24 -35.68
N SER A 5 62.30 5.14 -35.99
CA SER A 5 61.34 4.37 -35.20
C SER A 5 62.05 3.36 -34.30
N ALA A 6 61.48 3.03 -33.14
CA ALA A 6 61.57 1.70 -32.54
C ALA A 6 60.43 1.46 -31.54
N ALA A 7 59.67 0.39 -31.78
CA ALA A 7 58.70 -0.20 -30.88
C ALA A 7 59.30 -1.47 -30.26
N ALA A 8 59.08 -1.67 -28.95
CA ALA A 8 59.17 -2.91 -28.17
C ALA A 8 58.90 -2.51 -26.70
N GLU A 9 58.30 -3.25 -25.78
CA GLU A 9 57.66 -4.57 -25.72
C GLU A 9 56.91 -4.60 -24.37
N MET A 10 55.89 -5.46 -24.28
CA MET A 10 55.09 -5.68 -23.08
C MET A 10 55.95 -6.21 -21.91
N GLN A 11 55.80 -5.62 -20.72
CA GLN A 11 56.06 -6.31 -19.46
C GLN A 11 54.85 -6.20 -18.54
N SER A 12 54.34 -7.37 -18.19
CA SER A 12 53.29 -7.65 -17.23
C SER A 12 53.74 -7.28 -15.80
N GLY A 13 53.17 -6.22 -15.24
CA GLY A 13 53.28 -5.89 -13.82
C GLY A 13 51.89 -5.95 -13.18
N GLY A 14 51.59 -7.04 -12.48
CA GLY A 14 50.38 -7.17 -11.66
C GLY A 14 50.42 -6.20 -10.49
N ILE A 15 49.38 -5.37 -10.36
CA ILE A 15 49.16 -4.50 -9.19
C ILE A 15 48.32 -5.30 -8.18
N PRO A 16 48.74 -5.46 -6.92
CA PRO A 16 47.90 -6.09 -5.92
C PRO A 16 46.76 -5.14 -5.55
N VAL A 17 45.52 -5.59 -5.76
CA VAL A 17 44.31 -4.88 -5.33
C VAL A 17 44.09 -5.23 -3.85
N SER A 18 44.51 -4.35 -2.94
CA SER A 18 44.14 -4.44 -1.53
C SER A 18 42.70 -3.97 -1.36
N SER A 19 41.80 -4.89 -1.01
CA SER A 19 40.42 -4.57 -0.62
C SER A 19 40.40 -3.76 0.68
N PRO A 20 39.63 -2.66 0.78
CA PRO A 20 39.42 -2.00 2.07
C PRO A 20 38.55 -2.90 2.96
N GLN A 21 39.10 -3.30 4.12
CA GLN A 21 38.35 -3.94 5.19
C GLN A 21 37.47 -2.89 5.88
N PHE A 22 36.15 -3.00 5.72
CA PHE A 22 35.19 -2.25 6.53
C PHE A 22 35.02 -2.93 7.89
N PRO A 23 34.96 -2.19 9.01
CA PRO A 23 34.68 -2.78 10.30
C PRO A 23 33.21 -3.20 10.37
N GLU A 24 32.97 -4.51 10.48
CA GLU A 24 31.70 -5.13 10.84
C GLU A 24 31.24 -4.58 12.21
N ARG A 25 30.18 -3.76 12.23
CA ARG A 25 29.43 -3.46 13.45
C ARG A 25 28.14 -4.27 13.44
N PRO A 26 27.81 -5.02 14.49
CA PRO A 26 26.54 -5.73 14.55
C PRO A 26 25.40 -4.72 14.64
N VAL A 27 24.57 -4.67 13.59
CA VAL A 27 23.27 -4.00 13.64
C VAL A 27 22.31 -4.99 14.31
N SER A 28 21.92 -4.72 15.55
CA SER A 28 20.85 -5.48 16.20
C SER A 28 19.53 -5.17 15.47
N ALA A 29 19.17 -6.03 14.52
CA ALA A 29 17.85 -6.05 13.92
C ALA A 29 16.85 -6.53 14.97
N MET A 30 16.02 -5.63 15.47
CA MET A 30 14.88 -5.97 16.31
C MET A 30 13.81 -6.59 15.40
N ILE A 31 13.78 -7.92 15.32
CA ILE A 31 12.76 -8.67 14.57
C ILE A 31 11.44 -8.55 15.34
N VAL A 32 10.53 -7.72 14.85
CA VAL A 32 9.12 -7.76 15.28
C VAL A 32 8.44 -8.83 14.43
N ALA A 33 8.30 -10.03 15.00
CA ALA A 33 7.54 -11.12 14.39
C ALA A 33 6.05 -10.76 14.38
N GLN A 34 5.46 -10.58 13.20
CA GLN A 34 4.02 -10.51 13.04
C GLN A 34 3.44 -11.92 13.24
N ALA A 35 2.72 -12.12 14.34
CA ALA A 35 2.02 -13.37 14.61
C ALA A 35 0.74 -13.42 13.77
N THR A 36 0.69 -14.33 12.79
CA THR A 36 -0.57 -14.75 12.16
C THR A 36 -1.30 -15.73 13.08
N PRO A 37 -2.63 -15.62 13.24
CA PRO A 37 -3.37 -16.60 14.03
C PRO A 37 -3.38 -17.94 13.29
N ARG A 38 -2.74 -18.96 13.89
CA ARG A 38 -2.85 -20.35 13.45
C ARG A 38 -4.29 -20.85 13.70
N ARG A 39 -5.04 -21.11 12.64
CA ARG A 39 -6.27 -21.93 12.73
C ARG A 39 -5.88 -23.35 13.16
N ARG A 40 -6.51 -23.85 14.21
CA ARG A 40 -6.41 -25.25 14.64
C ARG A 40 -7.10 -26.14 13.61
N SER A 41 -6.36 -27.08 13.02
CA SER A 41 -6.91 -28.17 12.22
C SER A 41 -7.57 -29.19 13.13
N ALA A 42 -8.88 -29.40 12.98
CA ALA A 42 -9.57 -30.56 13.54
C ALA A 42 -9.44 -31.72 12.55
N THR A 43 -8.81 -32.80 13.00
CA THR A 43 -8.80 -34.12 12.35
C THR A 43 -10.18 -34.77 12.40
N GLY A 44 -10.69 -35.27 11.27
CA GLY A 44 -11.82 -36.20 11.28
C GLY A 44 -12.53 -36.46 9.95
N THR A 45 -12.12 -37.56 9.30
CA THR A 45 -12.93 -38.48 8.47
C THR A 45 -13.16 -38.17 6.99
N MET A 46 -12.68 -39.09 6.15
CA MET A 46 -12.88 -39.17 4.71
C MET A 46 -14.33 -39.45 4.33
N GLY A 47 -14.84 -38.75 3.31
CA GLY A 47 -16.08 -39.11 2.63
C GLY A 47 -16.60 -38.06 1.66
N GLY A 48 -16.13 -38.10 0.41
CA GLY A 48 -16.92 -37.77 -0.79
C GLY A 48 -17.27 -36.30 -1.09
N CYS A 49 -17.40 -36.05 -2.39
CA CYS A 49 -17.95 -34.86 -3.06
C CYS A 49 -16.98 -33.69 -3.26
N MET A 50 -16.48 -33.57 -4.48
CA MET A 50 -15.93 -32.32 -5.04
C MET A 50 -17.03 -31.26 -5.01
N SER A 51 -17.07 -30.47 -3.94
CA SER A 51 -17.77 -29.19 -3.92
C SER A 51 -16.77 -28.12 -4.36
N ASP A 52 -17.10 -27.44 -5.45
CA ASP A 52 -16.40 -26.25 -5.93
C ASP A 52 -16.38 -25.20 -4.80
N GLY A 53 -15.23 -25.09 -4.15
CA GLY A 53 -15.01 -24.22 -3.00
C GLY A 53 -14.96 -22.77 -3.44
N SER A 54 -16.12 -22.16 -3.65
CA SER A 54 -16.25 -20.70 -3.68
C SER A 54 -16.20 -20.14 -2.25
N GLU A 55 -15.06 -20.33 -1.58
CA GLU A 55 -14.81 -19.71 -0.29
C GLU A 55 -14.26 -18.28 -0.49
N GLY A 56 -15.16 -17.30 -0.44
CA GLY A 56 -14.90 -16.00 0.19
C GLY A 56 -14.04 -14.96 -0.55
N THR A 57 -13.85 -15.04 -1.87
CA THR A 57 -13.27 -13.90 -2.61
C THR A 57 -14.36 -12.86 -2.88
N ALA A 58 -14.23 -11.66 -2.30
CA ALA A 58 -15.06 -10.52 -2.67
C ALA A 58 -15.01 -10.33 -4.19
N THR A 59 -16.16 -10.45 -4.85
CA THR A 59 -16.26 -10.33 -6.31
C THR A 59 -15.80 -8.95 -6.76
N LEU A 60 -14.84 -8.89 -7.69
CA LEU A 60 -14.40 -7.62 -8.28
C LEU A 60 -15.53 -6.99 -9.11
N PRO A 61 -15.75 -5.66 -9.01
CA PRO A 61 -16.69 -4.94 -9.85
C PRO A 61 -16.46 -5.19 -11.33
N ALA A 62 -17.54 -5.21 -12.13
CA ALA A 62 -17.44 -5.33 -13.59
C ALA A 62 -16.71 -4.13 -14.21
N ASN A 63 -16.94 -2.92 -13.69
CA ASN A 63 -16.22 -1.73 -14.09
C ASN A 63 -14.74 -1.82 -13.67
N ASN A 64 -13.82 -1.85 -14.65
CA ASN A 64 -12.39 -2.01 -14.38
C ASN A 64 -11.78 -0.86 -13.57
N ARG A 65 -12.30 0.37 -13.66
CA ARG A 65 -11.82 1.49 -12.85
C ARG A 65 -12.24 1.29 -11.40
N ALA A 66 -13.49 0.93 -11.13
CA ALA A 66 -13.96 0.62 -9.77
C ALA A 66 -13.20 -0.58 -9.18
N ALA A 67 -12.97 -1.63 -9.97
CA ALA A 67 -12.19 -2.80 -9.54
C ALA A 67 -10.73 -2.44 -9.23
N LEU A 68 -10.08 -1.58 -10.04
CA LEU A 68 -8.77 -1.03 -9.73
C LEU A 68 -8.79 -0.29 -8.39
N ARG A 69 -9.75 0.63 -8.19
CA ARG A 69 -9.86 1.43 -6.96
C ARG A 69 -10.00 0.51 -5.74
N GLN A 70 -10.83 -0.53 -5.82
CA GLN A 70 -11.00 -1.53 -4.75
C GLN A 70 -9.69 -2.25 -4.41
N VAL A 71 -8.93 -2.71 -5.41
CA VAL A 71 -7.65 -3.40 -5.20
C VAL A 71 -6.62 -2.48 -4.58
N VAL A 72 -6.54 -1.24 -5.08
CA VAL A 72 -5.62 -0.24 -4.53
C VAL A 72 -5.98 0.04 -3.06
N ARG A 73 -7.22 0.39 -2.76
CA ARG A 73 -7.66 0.70 -1.38
C ARG A 73 -7.45 -0.44 -0.39
N ALA A 74 -7.58 -1.69 -0.83
CA ALA A 74 -7.36 -2.86 0.02
C ALA A 74 -5.87 -3.11 0.35
N ALA A 75 -4.95 -2.65 -0.50
CA ALA A 75 -3.53 -2.94 -0.34
C ALA A 75 -2.94 -2.24 0.91
N ARG A 76 -2.22 -3.00 1.74
CA ARG A 76 -1.47 -2.47 2.90
C ARG A 76 0.04 -2.44 2.69
N LYS A 77 0.52 -3.14 1.68
CA LYS A 77 1.91 -3.30 1.30
C LYS A 77 2.04 -3.32 -0.22
N ALA A 78 3.23 -3.02 -0.71
CA ALA A 78 3.57 -3.12 -2.13
C ALA A 78 5.03 -3.53 -2.31
N ALA A 79 5.33 -4.04 -3.51
CA ALA A 79 6.69 -4.06 -4.02
C ALA A 79 6.97 -2.70 -4.72
N LEU A 80 7.87 -1.90 -4.14
CA LEU A 80 8.33 -0.63 -4.68
C LEU A 80 9.54 -0.86 -5.59
N ALA A 81 9.39 -0.56 -6.88
CA ALA A 81 10.45 -0.57 -7.87
C ALA A 81 11.04 0.85 -8.05
N THR A 82 12.37 0.95 -7.97
CA THR A 82 13.18 2.17 -8.14
C THR A 82 14.44 1.85 -8.97
N SER A 83 15.20 2.86 -9.39
CA SER A 83 16.50 2.65 -10.04
C SER A 83 17.65 2.81 -9.04
N LEU A 84 18.57 1.84 -8.96
CA LEU A 84 19.74 1.92 -8.06
C LEU A 84 20.58 3.16 -8.33
N ALA A 85 20.73 4.01 -7.31
CA ALA A 85 21.64 5.14 -7.36
C ALA A 85 23.11 4.68 -7.36
N GLY A 86 23.94 5.26 -8.23
CA GLY A 86 25.41 5.06 -8.22
C GLY A 86 25.91 3.69 -8.70
N GLY A 87 25.04 2.81 -9.19
CA GLY A 87 25.41 1.56 -9.85
C GLY A 87 25.75 1.75 -11.34
N ARG A 88 26.24 0.69 -11.99
CA ARG A 88 26.30 0.64 -13.46
C ARG A 88 24.86 0.55 -13.99
N ASP A 89 24.44 1.51 -14.79
CA ASP A 89 23.24 1.51 -15.65
C ASP A 89 21.84 1.48 -14.99
N ASN A 90 21.58 2.28 -13.94
CA ASN A 90 20.21 2.50 -13.41
C ASN A 90 19.41 1.19 -13.14
N HIS A 91 20.11 0.13 -12.70
CA HIS A 91 19.52 -1.20 -12.55
C HIS A 91 18.25 -1.17 -11.67
N PRO A 92 17.18 -1.91 -12.04
CA PRO A 92 15.96 -1.93 -11.25
C PRO A 92 16.22 -2.55 -9.87
N TYR A 93 15.69 -1.90 -8.84
CA TYR A 93 15.70 -2.37 -7.46
C TYR A 93 14.29 -2.43 -6.92
N VAL A 94 13.97 -3.56 -6.29
CA VAL A 94 12.64 -3.79 -5.70
C VAL A 94 12.78 -3.97 -4.20
N SER A 95 11.94 -3.27 -3.43
CA SER A 95 11.85 -3.42 -1.98
C SER A 95 10.40 -3.53 -1.52
N LEU A 96 10.17 -4.20 -0.40
CA LEU A 96 8.87 -4.23 0.25
C LEU A 96 8.65 -2.92 1.01
N VAL A 97 7.49 -2.29 0.81
CA VAL A 97 7.05 -1.12 1.58
C VAL A 97 5.65 -1.33 2.13
N THR A 98 5.36 -0.74 3.28
CA THR A 98 3.97 -0.53 3.74
C THR A 98 3.47 0.81 3.20
N LEU A 99 2.16 0.91 3.05
CA LEU A 99 1.55 2.09 2.44
C LEU A 99 0.16 2.36 2.98
N ALA A 100 -0.22 3.62 2.94
CA ALA A 100 -1.59 4.08 2.99
C ALA A 100 -1.91 4.82 1.67
N PHE A 101 -3.14 5.31 1.54
CA PHE A 101 -3.54 6.09 0.38
C PHE A 101 -4.19 7.38 0.80
N ASP A 102 -3.91 8.42 0.04
CA ASP A 102 -4.68 9.65 0.04
C ASP A 102 -6.02 9.45 -0.71
N HIS A 103 -6.92 10.42 -0.60
CA HIS A 103 -8.28 10.41 -1.14
C HIS A 103 -8.31 10.24 -2.66
N ASP A 104 -7.29 10.71 -3.37
CA ASP A 104 -7.11 10.59 -4.83
C ASP A 104 -6.44 9.28 -5.28
N LEU A 105 -6.16 8.36 -4.33
CA LEU A 105 -5.35 7.15 -4.49
C LEU A 105 -3.84 7.37 -4.62
N SER A 106 -3.33 8.57 -4.31
CA SER A 106 -1.88 8.79 -4.18
C SER A 106 -1.33 7.91 -3.04
N PRO A 107 -0.37 7.00 -3.31
CA PRO A 107 0.30 6.22 -2.28
C PRO A 107 1.05 7.10 -1.29
N ILE A 108 0.87 6.82 0.00
CA ILE A 108 1.57 7.44 1.12
C ILE A 108 2.51 6.40 1.72
N LEU A 109 3.79 6.74 1.82
CA LEU A 109 4.85 5.89 2.32
C LEU A 109 5.54 6.57 3.51
N LEU A 110 6.01 5.80 4.49
CA LEU A 110 6.87 6.27 5.56
C LEU A 110 8.23 5.60 5.40
N LEU A 111 9.22 6.36 4.93
CA LEU A 111 10.52 5.80 4.51
C LEU A 111 11.66 6.41 5.33
N SER A 112 12.63 5.57 5.71
CA SER A 112 13.90 6.03 6.28
C SER A 112 14.79 6.58 5.17
N ARG A 113 15.40 7.74 5.39
CA ARG A 113 16.42 8.35 4.54
C ARG A 113 17.69 7.51 4.41
N LEU A 114 17.89 6.55 5.30
CA LEU A 114 19.01 5.62 5.27
C LEU A 114 18.78 4.43 4.32
N ALA A 115 17.53 4.17 3.93
CA ALA A 115 17.17 3.02 3.09
C ALA A 115 17.59 3.22 1.63
N ASP A 116 17.94 2.10 0.96
CA ASP A 116 18.30 2.09 -0.47
C ASP A 116 17.23 2.69 -1.35
N HIS A 117 15.97 2.31 -1.18
CA HIS A 117 14.87 2.87 -1.97
C HIS A 117 14.76 4.39 -1.81
N THR A 118 15.06 4.96 -0.65
CA THR A 118 14.99 6.41 -0.45
C THR A 118 16.16 7.10 -1.14
N ARG A 119 17.37 6.53 -1.06
CA ARG A 119 18.53 7.03 -1.82
C ARG A 119 18.29 6.98 -3.32
N ASN A 120 17.65 5.92 -3.80
CA ASN A 120 17.25 5.77 -5.20
C ASN A 120 16.24 6.87 -5.60
N LEU A 121 15.18 7.08 -4.80
CA LEU A 121 14.16 8.11 -5.05
C LEU A 121 14.72 9.53 -5.05
N LEU A 122 15.71 9.81 -4.20
CA LEU A 122 16.42 11.09 -4.18
C LEU A 122 17.24 11.32 -5.45
N ALA A 123 17.78 10.26 -6.06
CA ALA A 123 18.52 10.35 -7.32
C ALA A 123 17.58 10.42 -8.53
N ASP A 124 16.50 9.64 -8.52
CA ASP A 124 15.47 9.61 -9.56
C ASP A 124 14.10 9.28 -8.92
N GLY A 125 13.22 10.28 -8.88
CA GLY A 125 11.90 10.13 -8.26
C GLY A 125 10.95 9.20 -9.01
N ARG A 126 11.28 8.70 -10.21
CA ARG A 126 10.43 7.75 -10.94
C ARG A 126 10.36 6.41 -10.23
N ALA A 127 9.16 5.91 -9.98
CA ALA A 127 8.95 4.63 -9.34
C ALA A 127 7.69 3.91 -9.84
N ALA A 128 7.60 2.63 -9.52
CA ALA A 128 6.39 1.85 -9.67
C ALA A 128 6.08 1.06 -8.38
N LEU A 129 4.80 0.86 -8.10
CA LEU A 129 4.31 0.07 -6.97
C LEU A 129 3.43 -1.06 -7.51
N LEU A 130 3.79 -2.31 -7.24
CA LEU A 130 2.93 -3.45 -7.48
C LEU A 130 2.10 -3.74 -6.22
N LEU A 131 0.78 -3.66 -6.38
CA LEU A 131 -0.24 -3.93 -5.38
C LEU A 131 -0.85 -5.29 -5.70
N ASP A 132 -0.63 -6.24 -4.79
CA ASP A 132 -1.07 -7.62 -4.92
C ASP A 132 -2.42 -7.81 -4.21
N GLY A 133 -3.44 -8.23 -4.96
CA GLY A 133 -4.76 -8.59 -4.45
C GLY A 133 -5.06 -10.08 -4.57
N THR A 134 -4.03 -10.93 -4.65
CA THR A 134 -4.15 -12.36 -4.95
C THR A 134 -4.16 -13.25 -3.69
N ASP A 135 -4.04 -12.66 -2.50
CA ASP A 135 -4.04 -13.36 -1.22
C ASP A 135 -5.23 -14.33 -1.10
N GLY A 136 -4.96 -15.58 -0.69
CA GLY A 136 -5.96 -16.63 -0.51
C GLY A 136 -6.32 -17.43 -1.77
N LEU A 137 -5.85 -17.04 -2.96
CA LEU A 137 -6.10 -17.79 -4.18
C LEU A 137 -5.14 -18.98 -4.34
N ALA A 138 -5.68 -20.13 -4.77
CA ALA A 138 -4.87 -21.31 -5.08
C ALA A 138 -3.89 -21.05 -6.25
N ASN A 139 -4.30 -20.23 -7.23
CA ASN A 139 -3.43 -19.76 -8.31
C ASN A 139 -3.40 -18.22 -8.30
N PRO A 140 -2.30 -17.58 -7.86
CA PRO A 140 -2.24 -16.12 -7.77
C PRO A 140 -2.36 -15.43 -9.13
N GLN A 141 -2.06 -16.10 -10.25
CA GLN A 141 -2.21 -15.48 -11.58
C GLN A 141 -3.67 -15.18 -11.95
N THR A 142 -4.66 -15.81 -11.29
CA THR A 142 -6.08 -15.56 -11.54
C THR A 142 -6.61 -14.35 -10.77
N GLY A 143 -5.94 -13.93 -9.69
CA GLY A 143 -6.39 -12.84 -8.83
C GLY A 143 -6.02 -11.46 -9.33
N PRO A 144 -6.60 -10.39 -8.79
CA PRO A 144 -6.30 -9.03 -9.23
C PRO A 144 -4.92 -8.53 -8.80
N ARG A 145 -4.36 -7.61 -9.59
CA ARG A 145 -3.20 -6.79 -9.22
C ARG A 145 -3.25 -5.44 -9.92
N VAL A 146 -2.61 -4.44 -9.31
CA VAL A 146 -2.46 -3.10 -9.89
C VAL A 146 -1.00 -2.68 -9.83
N THR A 147 -0.45 -2.22 -10.95
CA THR A 147 0.82 -1.48 -10.95
C THR A 147 0.52 0.01 -11.05
N LEU A 148 0.89 0.79 -10.03
CA LEU A 148 0.90 2.25 -10.11
C LEU A 148 2.29 2.71 -10.57
N THR A 149 2.35 3.65 -11.51
CA THR A 149 3.61 4.27 -11.93
C THR A 149 3.51 5.78 -11.79
N GLY A 150 4.58 6.42 -11.35
CA GLY A 150 4.61 7.87 -11.21
C GLY A 150 5.89 8.35 -10.54
N ARG A 151 5.78 9.46 -9.82
CA ARG A 151 6.91 10.08 -9.13
C ARG A 151 6.69 10.15 -7.64
N VAL A 152 7.67 9.74 -6.86
CA VAL A 152 7.66 9.78 -5.41
C VAL A 152 8.56 10.91 -4.94
N ALA A 153 8.04 11.74 -4.05
CA ALA A 153 8.79 12.80 -3.37
C ALA A 153 8.39 12.86 -1.90
N GLU A 154 9.24 13.45 -1.08
CA GLU A 154 8.92 13.74 0.30
C GLU A 154 7.75 14.75 0.36
N ASP A 155 6.81 14.53 1.27
CA ASP A 155 5.64 15.39 1.43
C ASP A 155 5.39 15.65 2.93
N GLY A 156 5.40 16.93 3.30
CA GLY A 156 5.30 17.40 4.67
C GLY A 156 3.87 17.64 5.17
N ASP A 157 2.84 17.38 4.36
CA ASP A 157 1.44 17.56 4.78
C ASP A 157 1.13 16.67 6.01
N PRO A 158 0.83 17.24 7.20
CA PRO A 158 0.56 16.49 8.41
C PRO A 158 -0.60 15.49 8.28
N ARG A 159 -1.55 15.76 7.38
CA ARG A 159 -2.70 14.90 7.09
C ARG A 159 -2.27 13.54 6.52
N LEU A 160 -1.22 13.52 5.68
CA LEU A 160 -0.69 12.27 5.12
C LEU A 160 -0.09 11.40 6.22
N ARG A 161 0.65 12.02 7.16
CA ARG A 161 1.18 11.34 8.35
C ARG A 161 0.06 10.76 9.20
N ARG A 162 -1.00 11.53 9.47
CA ARG A 162 -2.18 11.07 10.21
C ARG A 162 -2.79 9.83 9.55
N ARG A 163 -3.06 9.87 8.24
CA ARG A 163 -3.64 8.74 7.49
C ARG A 163 -2.74 7.52 7.51
N PHE A 164 -1.43 7.69 7.34
CA PHE A 164 -0.48 6.58 7.39
C PHE A 164 -0.50 5.87 8.76
N LEU A 165 -0.42 6.64 9.85
CA LEU A 165 -0.40 6.09 11.22
C LEU A 165 -1.74 5.49 11.64
N ALA A 166 -2.87 6.04 11.16
CA ALA A 166 -4.18 5.46 11.40
C ALA A 166 -4.30 4.03 10.82
N ARG A 167 -3.67 3.80 9.65
CA ARG A 167 -3.64 2.49 8.98
C ARG A 167 -2.53 1.55 9.48
N HIS A 168 -1.44 2.10 10.01
CA HIS A 168 -0.28 1.36 10.53
C HIS A 168 0.12 1.87 11.92
N PRO A 169 -0.63 1.56 12.99
CA PRO A 169 -0.35 2.08 14.32
C PRO A 169 1.04 1.69 14.85
N GLY A 170 1.52 0.48 14.55
CA GLY A 170 2.88 0.04 14.91
C GLY A 170 4.00 0.92 14.31
N ALA A 171 3.70 1.74 13.29
CA ALA A 171 4.66 2.69 12.74
C ALA A 171 4.96 3.88 13.66
N GLU A 172 4.11 4.16 14.67
CA GLU A 172 4.35 5.22 15.66
C GLU A 172 5.70 5.06 16.37
N LEU A 173 6.18 3.82 16.52
CA LEU A 173 7.45 3.49 17.16
C LEU A 173 8.68 4.11 16.47
N TYR A 174 8.60 4.37 15.16
CA TYR A 174 9.72 4.88 14.36
C TYR A 174 9.38 6.12 13.52
N ALA A 175 8.09 6.46 13.36
CA ALA A 175 7.65 7.64 12.60
C ALA A 175 8.08 8.99 13.19
N GLY A 176 8.64 9.01 14.40
CA GLY A 176 9.23 10.20 15.03
C GLY A 176 10.75 10.27 14.94
N PHE A 177 11.41 9.25 14.38
CA PHE A 177 12.86 9.25 14.21
C PHE A 177 13.27 10.25 13.13
N GLY A 178 14.37 10.97 13.33
CA GLY A 178 14.78 12.07 12.44
C GLY A 178 15.14 11.65 11.02
N ASP A 179 15.40 10.36 10.80
CA ASP A 179 15.65 9.80 9.47
C ASP A 179 14.38 9.34 8.75
N PHE A 180 13.22 9.24 9.41
CA PHE A 180 11.97 8.87 8.75
C PHE A 180 11.18 10.10 8.28
N ALA A 181 10.60 10.02 7.09
CA ALA A 181 9.73 11.05 6.54
C ALA A 181 8.56 10.43 5.78
N ILE A 182 7.49 11.22 5.61
CA ILE A 182 6.38 10.86 4.72
C ILE A 182 6.77 11.17 3.27
N TRP A 183 6.48 10.23 2.39
CA TRP A 183 6.66 10.36 0.96
C TRP A 183 5.34 10.07 0.27
N ARG A 184 5.04 10.82 -0.79
CA ARG A 184 3.83 10.64 -1.58
C ARG A 184 4.19 10.38 -3.04
N MET A 185 3.54 9.38 -3.63
CA MET A 185 3.58 9.19 -5.07
C MET A 185 2.50 10.05 -5.73
N THR A 186 2.90 10.92 -6.64
CA THR A 186 2.00 11.47 -7.67
C THR A 186 1.85 10.40 -8.75
N VAL A 187 0.67 9.79 -8.83
CA VAL A 187 0.38 8.73 -9.80
C VAL A 187 0.24 9.35 -11.19
N GLU A 188 0.96 8.80 -12.17
CA GLU A 188 0.84 9.19 -13.58
C GLU A 188 -0.09 8.24 -14.31
N ARG A 189 0.07 6.92 -14.09
CA ARG A 189 -0.74 5.86 -14.70
C ARG A 189 -0.89 4.66 -13.77
N ALA A 190 -1.91 3.86 -14.05
CA ALA A 190 -2.17 2.60 -13.37
C ALA A 190 -2.47 1.48 -14.38
N HIS A 191 -1.85 0.32 -14.19
CA HIS A 191 -2.13 -0.88 -14.95
C HIS A 191 -2.90 -1.87 -14.07
N PHE A 192 -4.17 -2.07 -14.36
CA PHE A 192 -5.00 -3.05 -13.68
C PHE A 192 -4.99 -4.35 -14.46
N VAL A 193 -4.76 -5.45 -13.76
CA VAL A 193 -5.04 -6.79 -14.26
C VAL A 193 -5.99 -7.46 -13.28
N GLY A 194 -7.24 -7.74 -13.69
CA GLY A 194 -8.33 -8.23 -12.84
C GLY A 194 -8.60 -9.74 -12.89
N GLY A 195 -7.79 -10.48 -13.65
CA GLY A 195 -7.90 -11.90 -13.92
C GLY A 195 -7.63 -12.15 -15.40
N PHE A 196 -7.92 -13.35 -15.88
CA PHE A 196 -7.85 -13.63 -17.31
C PHE A 196 -8.79 -12.70 -18.09
N GLY A 197 -8.30 -12.11 -19.18
CA GLY A 197 -9.08 -11.27 -20.09
C GLY A 197 -9.38 -9.84 -19.60
N ARG A 198 -8.89 -9.42 -18.41
CA ARG A 198 -9.07 -8.07 -17.87
C ARG A 198 -7.73 -7.41 -17.60
N ALA A 199 -7.12 -6.78 -18.62
CA ALA A 199 -5.88 -6.02 -18.48
C ALA A 199 -6.06 -4.64 -19.14
N VAL A 200 -6.00 -3.56 -18.34
CA VAL A 200 -6.33 -2.21 -18.81
C VAL A 200 -5.40 -1.19 -18.15
N TRP A 201 -4.94 -0.22 -18.94
CA TRP A 201 -4.24 0.97 -18.46
C TRP A 201 -5.20 2.13 -18.24
N PHE A 202 -4.96 2.88 -17.18
CA PHE A 202 -5.65 4.12 -16.85
C PHE A 202 -4.64 5.23 -16.62
N ASP A 203 -4.87 6.39 -17.22
CA ASP A 203 -4.15 7.60 -16.85
C ASP A 203 -4.76 8.21 -15.58
N ALA A 204 -3.95 8.93 -14.82
CA ALA A 204 -4.45 9.79 -13.76
C ALA A 204 -5.35 10.91 -14.34
N PRO A 205 -6.33 11.42 -13.58
CA PRO A 205 -6.65 11.04 -12.19
C PRO A 205 -7.41 9.72 -12.08
N LEU A 206 -7.16 8.96 -11.00
CA LEU A 206 -7.83 7.69 -10.73
C LEU A 206 -9.19 7.88 -10.03
N VAL A 207 -9.29 8.96 -9.25
CA VAL A 207 -10.49 9.47 -8.58
C VAL A 207 -10.75 10.89 -9.07
N PRO A 208 -11.99 11.31 -9.38
CA PRO A 208 -12.28 12.70 -9.71
C PRO A 208 -11.74 13.66 -8.64
N GLU A 209 -11.05 14.72 -9.06
CA GLU A 209 -10.36 15.63 -8.14
C GLU A 209 -11.31 16.34 -7.17
N ASP A 210 -12.49 16.71 -7.65
CA ASP A 210 -13.54 17.35 -6.86
C ASP A 210 -14.14 16.40 -5.81
N GLU A 211 -14.29 15.11 -6.16
CA GLU A 211 -14.71 14.05 -5.24
C GLU A 211 -13.65 13.82 -4.15
N ALA A 212 -12.37 13.68 -4.52
CA ALA A 212 -11.28 13.49 -3.59
C ALA A 212 -11.11 14.68 -2.63
N ALA A 213 -11.14 15.91 -3.16
CA ALA A 213 -11.00 17.14 -2.38
C ALA A 213 -12.14 17.32 -1.37
N PHE A 214 -13.38 17.00 -1.79
CA PHE A 214 -14.53 17.12 -0.93
C PHE A 214 -14.46 16.17 0.27
N VAL A 215 -14.11 14.90 0.06
CA VAL A 215 -13.94 13.95 1.18
C VAL A 215 -12.74 14.33 2.05
N ALA A 216 -11.63 14.78 1.45
CA ALA A 216 -10.45 15.22 2.19
C ALA A 216 -10.74 16.36 3.16
N ALA A 217 -11.57 17.32 2.76
CA ALA A 217 -11.96 18.45 3.60
C ALA A 217 -12.87 18.04 4.77
N ALA A 218 -13.67 16.99 4.59
CA ALA A 218 -14.64 16.55 5.60
C ALA A 218 -14.09 15.48 6.56
N GLU A 219 -13.07 14.72 6.16
CA GLU A 219 -12.61 13.52 6.88
C GLU A 219 -12.29 13.81 8.35
N GLU A 220 -11.41 14.77 8.64
CA GLU A 220 -10.87 14.94 9.99
C GLU A 220 -11.95 15.25 11.03
N GLY A 221 -12.87 16.16 10.70
CA GLY A 221 -14.01 16.48 11.54
C GLY A 221 -14.91 15.27 11.76
N ALA A 222 -15.18 14.51 10.69
CA ALA A 222 -15.99 13.30 10.77
C ALA A 222 -15.35 12.20 11.61
N LEU A 223 -14.03 12.00 11.52
CA LEU A 223 -13.32 11.03 12.35
C LEU A 223 -13.46 11.36 13.84
N VAL A 224 -13.34 12.64 14.22
CA VAL A 224 -13.52 13.10 15.60
C VAL A 224 -14.97 12.89 16.05
N GLU A 225 -15.93 13.46 15.31
CA GLU A 225 -17.35 13.37 15.63
C GLU A 225 -17.82 11.92 15.80
N ILE A 226 -17.48 11.05 14.84
CA ILE A 226 -18.00 9.68 14.80
C ILE A 226 -17.36 8.81 15.88
N ASN A 227 -16.06 8.95 16.13
CA ASN A 227 -15.40 8.18 17.18
C ASN A 227 -15.83 8.64 18.59
N ASP A 228 -16.10 9.94 18.80
CA ASP A 228 -16.48 10.47 20.11
C ASP A 228 -17.96 10.25 20.44
N ALA A 229 -18.86 10.39 19.46
CA ALA A 229 -20.31 10.42 19.70
C ALA A 229 -21.08 9.24 19.11
N HIS A 230 -20.48 8.44 18.22
CA HIS A 230 -21.20 7.42 17.43
C HIS A 230 -20.60 6.02 17.55
N ALA A 231 -20.19 5.60 18.75
CA ALA A 231 -19.63 4.27 19.02
C ALA A 231 -20.52 3.11 18.51
N ALA A 232 -21.85 3.23 18.61
CA ALA A 232 -22.78 2.22 18.10
C ALA A 232 -22.71 2.06 16.56
N LEU A 233 -22.51 3.16 15.82
CA LEU A 233 -22.33 3.12 14.37
C LEU A 233 -21.00 2.43 14.03
N VAL A 234 -19.91 2.76 14.73
CA VAL A 234 -18.60 2.12 14.53
C VAL A 234 -18.68 0.62 14.77
N ALA A 235 -19.35 0.18 15.84
CA ALA A 235 -19.56 -1.24 16.12
C ALA A 235 -20.39 -1.94 15.01
N ALA A 236 -21.43 -1.28 14.50
CA ALA A 236 -22.25 -1.83 13.42
C ALA A 236 -21.45 -1.96 12.11
N LEU A 237 -20.66 -0.95 11.75
CA LEU A 237 -19.76 -1.01 10.60
C LEU A 237 -18.71 -2.12 10.76
N ALA A 238 -18.12 -2.27 11.96
CA ALA A 238 -17.15 -3.33 12.22
C ALA A 238 -17.78 -4.72 12.07
N ALA A 239 -18.97 -4.93 12.64
CA ALA A 239 -19.71 -6.19 12.50
C ALA A 239 -20.03 -6.50 11.04
N GLN A 240 -20.47 -5.49 10.27
CA GLN A 240 -20.75 -5.63 8.83
C GLN A 240 -19.50 -5.99 8.03
N ALA A 241 -18.33 -5.49 8.43
CA ALA A 241 -17.06 -5.82 7.80
C ALA A 241 -16.47 -7.17 8.27
N GLY A 242 -17.19 -7.93 9.10
CA GLY A 242 -16.73 -9.22 9.64
C GLY A 242 -15.78 -9.10 10.83
N GLY A 243 -15.79 -7.96 11.52
CA GLY A 243 -14.98 -7.70 12.70
C GLY A 243 -15.41 -8.47 13.93
N ASP A 244 -14.44 -8.80 14.78
CA ASP A 244 -14.69 -9.38 16.09
C ASP A 244 -15.29 -8.31 17.03
N GLY A 245 -16.50 -8.56 17.53
CA GLY A 245 -17.20 -7.64 18.44
C GLY A 245 -16.52 -7.45 19.80
N ALA A 246 -15.53 -8.27 20.16
CA ALA A 246 -14.72 -8.08 21.36
C ALA A 246 -13.62 -7.02 21.19
N MET A 247 -13.30 -6.62 19.95
CA MET A 247 -12.26 -5.64 19.68
C MET A 247 -12.77 -4.20 19.76
N ALA A 248 -11.92 -3.30 20.24
CA ALA A 248 -12.19 -1.87 20.31
C ALA A 248 -11.96 -1.21 18.94
N TRP A 249 -12.93 -1.38 18.03
CA TRP A 249 -12.91 -0.75 16.71
C TRP A 249 -13.07 0.76 16.79
N ARG A 250 -12.31 1.46 15.96
CA ARG A 250 -12.44 2.90 15.69
C ARG A 250 -12.50 3.15 14.19
N LEU A 251 -13.16 4.23 13.79
CA LEU A 251 -13.06 4.74 12.43
C LEU A 251 -11.65 5.32 12.21
N ALA A 252 -10.89 4.72 11.30
CA ALA A 252 -9.50 5.04 11.02
C ALA A 252 -9.33 5.96 9.81
N GLY A 253 -10.27 5.91 8.86
CA GLY A 253 -10.24 6.78 7.69
C GLY A 253 -11.53 6.72 6.89
N ILE A 254 -11.78 7.78 6.14
CA ILE A 254 -12.84 7.86 5.13
C ILE A 254 -12.16 8.26 3.82
N ASP A 255 -12.64 7.70 2.72
CA ASP A 255 -12.21 8.08 1.38
C ASP A 255 -13.39 7.94 0.41
N PRO A 256 -13.25 8.41 -0.84
CA PRO A 256 -14.35 8.35 -1.79
C PRO A 256 -14.88 6.95 -2.13
N ASP A 257 -14.15 5.89 -1.78
CA ASP A 257 -14.52 4.51 -2.04
C ASP A 257 -15.08 3.81 -0.80
N GLY A 258 -15.11 4.44 0.37
CA GLY A 258 -15.57 3.79 1.60
C GLY A 258 -14.94 4.31 2.89
N CYS A 259 -14.86 3.43 3.88
CA CYS A 259 -14.22 3.71 5.14
C CYS A 259 -13.37 2.54 5.64
N GLU A 260 -12.45 2.89 6.55
CA GLU A 260 -11.57 1.93 7.20
C GLU A 260 -11.77 1.97 8.71
N LEU A 261 -11.75 0.80 9.31
CA LEU A 261 -11.87 0.60 10.74
C LEU A 261 -10.58 -0.05 11.24
N GLY A 262 -10.08 0.41 12.39
CA GLY A 262 -8.88 -0.13 13.00
C GLY A 262 -9.14 -0.63 14.42
N ALA A 263 -8.49 -1.73 14.81
CA ALA A 263 -8.40 -2.20 16.19
C ALA A 263 -7.03 -2.86 16.41
N GLY A 264 -6.09 -2.15 17.05
CA GLY A 264 -4.68 -2.54 17.04
C GLY A 264 -4.13 -2.60 15.61
N GLU A 265 -3.52 -3.72 15.22
CA GLU A 265 -3.02 -3.95 13.85
C GLU A 265 -4.08 -4.50 12.88
N ALA A 266 -5.26 -4.85 13.40
CA ALA A 266 -6.37 -5.32 12.59
C ALA A 266 -7.02 -4.12 11.88
N VAL A 267 -7.27 -4.30 10.58
CA VAL A 267 -7.90 -3.29 9.72
C VAL A 267 -9.02 -3.97 8.96
N LEU A 268 -10.18 -3.31 8.95
CA LEU A 268 -11.33 -3.68 8.13
C LEU A 268 -11.64 -2.53 7.19
N ARG A 269 -12.22 -2.86 6.04
CA ARG A 269 -12.67 -1.88 5.06
C ARG A 269 -14.09 -2.20 4.63
N LEU A 270 -14.94 -1.18 4.59
CA LEU A 270 -16.23 -1.23 3.91
C LEU A 270 -16.18 -0.33 2.69
N ALA A 271 -16.64 -0.84 1.56
CA ALA A 271 -16.76 -0.07 0.34
C ALA A 271 -18.13 0.60 0.27
N PHE A 272 -18.20 1.80 -0.30
CA PHE A 272 -19.47 2.37 -0.74
C PHE A 272 -19.92 1.70 -2.05
N ASP A 273 -21.24 1.55 -2.22
CA ASP A 273 -21.82 1.06 -3.48
C ASP A 273 -21.69 2.08 -4.63
N SER A 274 -21.62 3.36 -4.27
CA SER A 274 -21.45 4.48 -5.20
C SER A 274 -20.64 5.60 -4.55
N ALA A 275 -20.15 6.54 -5.36
CA ALA A 275 -19.49 7.73 -4.84
C ALA A 275 -20.39 8.47 -3.82
N PRO A 276 -19.81 9.03 -2.74
CA PRO A 276 -20.55 9.79 -1.74
C PRO A 276 -21.36 10.94 -2.33
N ASP A 277 -22.63 11.07 -1.89
CA ASP A 277 -23.45 12.23 -2.22
C ASP A 277 -22.90 13.46 -1.49
N ARG A 278 -22.44 14.45 -2.25
CA ARG A 278 -21.80 15.67 -1.75
C ARG A 278 -22.75 16.63 -1.04
N SER A 279 -24.06 16.38 -1.12
CA SER A 279 -25.07 17.09 -0.33
C SER A 279 -25.24 16.54 1.10
N CYS A 280 -24.67 15.37 1.38
CA CYS A 280 -24.75 14.68 2.67
C CYS A 280 -23.43 14.78 3.45
N SER A 281 -23.50 14.58 4.77
CA SER A 281 -22.32 14.50 5.62
C SER A 281 -21.68 13.11 5.59
N PRO A 282 -20.38 12.96 5.96
CA PRO A 282 -19.77 11.64 6.10
C PRO A 282 -20.50 10.71 7.07
N LEU A 283 -21.03 11.25 8.17
CA LEU A 283 -21.89 10.49 9.10
C LEU A 283 -23.09 9.86 8.36
N SER A 284 -23.77 10.63 7.51
CA SER A 284 -24.90 10.13 6.73
C SER A 284 -24.49 9.02 5.76
N TRP A 285 -23.33 9.12 5.10
CA TRP A 285 -22.85 8.05 4.21
C TRP A 285 -22.60 6.74 4.97
N LEU A 286 -21.97 6.83 6.14
CA LEU A 286 -21.68 5.67 6.96
C LEU A 286 -22.95 5.05 7.56
N GLN A 287 -23.95 5.86 7.93
CA GLN A 287 -25.25 5.35 8.35
C GLN A 287 -25.97 4.59 7.23
N SER A 288 -25.87 5.07 5.99
CA SER A 288 -26.46 4.39 4.83
C SER A 288 -25.84 3.00 4.57
N LEU A 289 -24.54 2.82 4.84
CA LEU A 289 -23.88 1.52 4.71
C LEU A 289 -24.50 0.44 5.61
N VAL A 290 -24.92 0.82 6.82
CA VAL A 290 -25.53 -0.10 7.79
C VAL A 290 -27.01 -0.32 7.48
N ALA A 291 -27.71 0.72 6.99
CA ALA A 291 -29.14 0.65 6.69
C ALA A 291 -29.48 -0.22 5.47
N SER A 292 -28.58 -0.34 4.49
CA SER A 292 -28.81 -1.07 3.23
C SER A 292 -28.98 -2.58 3.38
N GLN A 293 -28.70 -3.16 4.56
CA GLN A 293 -28.81 -4.61 4.81
C GLN A 293 -29.95 -5.02 5.76
N SER A 294 -30.77 -4.08 6.22
CA SER A 294 -32.00 -4.40 6.97
C SER A 294 -33.22 -4.69 6.07
N LYS A 295 -32.99 -4.80 4.75
CA LYS A 295 -33.99 -5.15 3.73
C LYS A 295 -33.55 -6.41 3.00
#